data_AF-A0A8S0GWZ7-F1
#
_entry.id   AF-A0A8S0GWZ7-F1
#
_cell.length_a   1.000
_cell.length_b   1.000
_cell.length_c   1.000
_cell.angle_alpha   90.00
_cell.angle_beta   90.00
_cell.angle_gamma   90.00
#
_symmetry.space_group_name_H-M   'P 1'
#
loop_
_entity.id
_entity.type
_entity.pdbx_description
1 polymer ?
#
loop_
_entity_poly.entity_id
_entity_poly.type
_entity_poly.pdbx_seq_one_letter_code
_entity_poly.pdbx_strand_id
1 'polypeptide(L)'
;MSDKQWQVAIFGTFDVANYGDLLFPLIAEAALQARLGKVRLHAFSYHSRSTPQWPYPVTSVSELPQLIDSLDAVLIGGGFIIRFDKVIAADYYPPDPQIHHPTGYWLSPALMALQHNVPLIWNAPGMHCNPIPSWAAPWSG
;
A
#
# COMPACT_ATOMS: atom_id res chain seq x y z
N MET A 1 -3.34 -11.42 27.64
CA MET A 1 -3.17 -10.62 26.40
C MET A 1 -2.88 -11.60 25.29
N SER A 2 -3.58 -11.56 24.16
CA SER A 2 -3.40 -12.61 23.13
C SER A 2 -1.97 -12.60 22.60
N ASP A 3 -1.34 -13.77 22.53
CA ASP A 3 -0.02 -13.97 21.91
C ASP A 3 -0.05 -13.84 20.37
N LYS A 4 -1.20 -13.48 19.81
CA LYS A 4 -1.41 -13.28 18.38
C LYS A 4 -0.45 -12.20 17.87
N GLN A 5 0.31 -12.54 16.82
CA GLN A 5 1.05 -11.58 16.02
C GLN A 5 0.17 -11.16 14.83
N TRP A 6 -0.27 -9.91 14.81
CA TRP A 6 -1.08 -9.37 13.73
C TRP A 6 -0.29 -9.28 12.42
N GLN A 7 -0.86 -9.76 11.33
CA GLN A 7 -0.29 -9.67 9.98
C GLN A 7 -0.96 -8.51 9.24
N VAL A 8 -0.22 -7.43 9.00
CA VAL A 8 -0.78 -6.21 8.42
C VAL A 8 -0.03 -5.86 7.15
N ALA A 9 -0.72 -5.67 6.03
CA ALA A 9 -0.11 -5.16 4.81
C ALA A 9 -0.17 -3.63 4.76
N ILE A 10 0.88 -2.98 4.28
CA ILE A 10 0.87 -1.55 3.94
C ILE A 10 1.25 -1.36 2.48
N PHE A 11 0.52 -0.53 1.76
CA PHE A 11 0.75 -0.27 0.33
C PHE A 11 1.32 1.13 0.11
N GLY A 12 2.31 1.24 -0.79
CA GLY A 12 2.96 2.51 -1.14
C GLY A 12 4.12 2.32 -2.12
N THR A 13 4.86 3.39 -2.39
CA THR A 13 6.03 3.44 -3.29
C THR A 13 7.34 3.13 -2.54
N PHE A 14 7.33 2.08 -1.73
CA PHE A 14 8.46 1.68 -0.88
C PHE A 14 9.59 1.00 -1.66
N ASP A 15 9.42 0.75 -2.94
CA ASP A 15 10.43 0.20 -3.86
C ASP A 15 11.21 1.29 -4.62
N VAL A 16 10.93 2.56 -4.34
CA VAL A 16 11.66 3.74 -4.83
C VAL A 16 12.53 4.31 -3.72
N ALA A 17 13.75 4.76 -4.06
CA ALA A 17 14.73 5.25 -3.08
C ALA A 17 14.40 6.67 -2.61
N ASN A 18 13.21 6.86 -2.03
CA ASN A 18 12.77 8.08 -1.40
C ASN A 18 12.82 7.91 0.12
N TYR A 19 13.63 8.74 0.79
CA TYR A 19 13.82 8.63 2.24
C TYR A 19 12.50 8.77 3.02
N GLY A 20 11.62 9.69 2.61
CA GLY A 20 10.32 9.90 3.26
C GLY A 20 9.41 8.69 3.13
N ASP A 21 9.25 8.17 1.91
CA ASP A 21 8.39 7.01 1.67
C ASP A 21 8.91 5.77 2.40
N LEU A 22 10.23 5.58 2.42
CA LEU A 22 10.86 4.44 3.09
C LEU A 22 10.65 4.43 4.60
N LEU A 23 10.45 5.59 5.24
CA LEU A 23 10.18 5.68 6.67
C LEU A 23 8.74 5.32 7.04
N PHE A 24 7.77 5.46 6.13
CA PHE A 24 6.36 5.26 6.48
C PHE A 24 6.04 3.86 7.02
N PRO A 25 6.52 2.75 6.43
CA PRO A 25 6.27 1.41 6.99
C PRO A 25 6.85 1.24 8.39
N LEU A 26 8.05 1.77 8.64
CA LEU A 26 8.72 1.65 9.94
C LEU A 26 7.96 2.42 11.04
N ILE A 27 7.50 3.63 10.71
CA ILE A 27 6.70 4.45 11.63
C ILE A 27 5.34 3.80 11.87
N ALA A 28 4.69 3.28 10.82
CA ALA A 28 3.40 2.61 10.93
C ALA A 28 3.50 1.34 11.79
N GLU A 29 4.53 0.51 11.59
CA GLU A 29 4.74 -0.69 12.40
C GLU A 29 4.94 -0.34 13.87
N ALA A 30 5.83 0.61 14.19
CA ALA A 30 6.05 1.06 15.56
C ALA A 30 4.78 1.61 16.22
N ALA A 31 3.99 2.40 15.47
CA ALA A 31 2.72 2.96 15.95
C ALA A 31 1.66 1.87 16.21
N LEU A 32 1.57 0.86 15.35
CA LEU A 32 0.65 -0.26 15.52
C LEU A 32 1.09 -1.16 16.69
N GLN A 33 2.38 -1.46 16.80
CA GLN A 33 2.93 -2.27 17.88
C GLN A 33 2.67 -1.65 19.26
N ALA A 34 2.82 -0.32 19.38
CA ALA A 34 2.53 0.40 20.61
C ALA A 34 1.07 0.30 21.06
N ARG A 35 0.13 0.03 20.14
CA ARG A 35 -1.33 -0.04 20.42
C ARG A 35 -1.85 -1.47 20.52
N LEU A 36 -1.34 -2.37 19.69
CA LEU A 36 -1.87 -3.71 19.47
C LEU A 36 -0.95 -4.84 19.97
N GLY A 37 0.29 -4.52 20.36
CA GLY A 37 1.30 -5.49 20.77
C GLY A 37 2.10 -6.03 19.58
N LYS A 38 2.14 -7.35 19.40
CA LYS A 38 2.93 -7.97 18.32
C LYS A 38 2.27 -7.72 16.96
N VAL A 39 2.90 -6.90 16.12
CA VAL A 39 2.48 -6.64 14.74
C VAL A 39 3.66 -6.92 13.82
N ARG A 40 3.40 -7.61 12.72
CA ARG A 40 4.32 -7.75 11.60
C ARG A 40 3.73 -7.00 10.42
N LEU A 41 4.44 -5.95 9.99
CA LEU A 41 4.04 -5.17 8.83
C LEU A 41 4.71 -5.70 7.56
N HIS A 42 3.91 -5.91 6.51
CA HIS A 42 4.38 -6.33 5.18
C HIS A 42 4.27 -5.15 4.23
N ALA A 43 5.40 -4.63 3.75
CA ALA A 43 5.43 -3.52 2.81
C ALA A 43 5.18 -4.02 1.39
N PHE A 44 4.18 -3.45 0.71
CA PHE A 44 3.83 -3.78 -0.68
C PHE A 44 4.05 -2.58 -1.60
N SER A 45 4.66 -2.86 -2.75
CA SER A 45 4.88 -1.91 -3.85
C SER A 45 4.82 -2.63 -5.19
N TYR A 46 5.01 -1.92 -6.31
CA TYR A 46 5.02 -2.58 -7.62
C TYR A 46 6.12 -3.62 -7.75
N HIS A 47 7.33 -3.30 -7.34
CA HIS A 47 8.45 -4.24 -7.43
C HIS A 47 8.84 -4.76 -6.07
N SER A 48 9.31 -6.01 -6.05
CA SER A 48 9.91 -6.58 -4.86
C SER A 48 11.29 -5.98 -4.60
N ARG A 49 11.65 -5.85 -3.32
CA ARG A 49 12.97 -5.45 -2.86
C ARG A 49 13.39 -6.36 -1.72
N SER A 50 14.71 -6.57 -1.58
CA SER A 50 15.27 -7.46 -0.57
C SER A 50 16.44 -6.81 0.16
N THR A 51 16.60 -7.20 1.42
CA THR A 51 17.82 -6.94 2.19
C THR A 51 19.00 -7.74 1.64
N PRO A 52 20.25 -7.24 1.71
CA PRO A 52 20.67 -5.97 2.31
C PRO A 52 20.61 -4.75 1.37
N GLN A 53 20.23 -4.92 0.11
CA GLN A 53 20.20 -3.82 -0.87
C GLN A 53 19.10 -2.80 -0.59
N TRP A 54 18.09 -3.19 0.19
CA TRP A 54 16.99 -2.37 0.66
C TRP A 54 16.88 -2.44 2.19
N PRO A 55 16.38 -1.39 2.88
CA PRO A 55 16.29 -1.38 4.35
C PRO A 55 15.39 -2.48 4.92
N TYR A 56 14.41 -2.96 4.16
CA TYR A 56 13.48 -4.03 4.54
C TYR A 56 12.97 -4.75 3.30
N PRO A 57 12.45 -5.99 3.43
CA PRO A 57 11.78 -6.66 2.33
C PRO A 57 10.54 -5.89 1.87
N VAL A 58 10.37 -5.74 0.57
CA VAL A 58 9.16 -5.21 -0.08
C VAL A 58 8.60 -6.32 -0.96
N THR A 59 7.32 -6.62 -0.79
CA THR A 59 6.57 -7.62 -1.56
C THR A 59 5.92 -6.96 -2.77
N SER A 60 5.89 -7.66 -3.90
CA SER A 60 5.20 -7.16 -5.09
C SER A 60 3.68 -7.18 -4.88
N VAL A 61 2.96 -6.15 -5.32
CA VAL A 61 1.48 -6.16 -5.35
C VAL A 61 0.91 -7.31 -6.19
N SER A 62 1.68 -7.88 -7.11
CA SER A 62 1.27 -9.07 -7.87
C SER A 62 1.12 -10.33 -7.00
N GLU A 63 1.72 -10.33 -5.80
CA GLU A 63 1.64 -11.42 -4.83
C GLU A 63 0.46 -11.26 -3.85
N LEU A 64 -0.25 -10.12 -3.89
CA LEU A 64 -1.38 -9.85 -3.02
C LEU A 64 -2.51 -10.89 -3.12
N PRO A 65 -2.93 -11.37 -4.32
CA PRO A 65 -4.00 -12.35 -4.43
C PRO A 65 -3.73 -13.63 -3.63
N GLN A 66 -2.47 -14.04 -3.51
CA GLN A 66 -2.08 -15.25 -2.78
C GLN A 66 -1.92 -15.03 -1.28
N LEU A 67 -1.74 -13.78 -0.86
CA LEU A 67 -1.42 -13.42 0.52
C LEU A 67 -2.62 -12.82 1.28
N ILE A 68 -3.63 -12.28 0.59
CA ILE A 68 -4.72 -11.51 1.20
C ILE A 68 -5.45 -12.24 2.34
N ASP A 69 -5.73 -13.53 2.18
CA ASP A 69 -6.43 -14.34 3.20
C ASP A 69 -5.58 -14.60 4.45
N SER A 70 -4.26 -14.36 4.39
CA SER A 70 -3.36 -14.46 5.54
C SER A 70 -3.23 -13.15 6.32
N LEU A 71 -3.82 -12.06 5.83
CA LEU A 71 -3.72 -10.73 6.42
C LEU A 71 -4.88 -10.46 7.37
N ASP A 72 -4.58 -9.86 8.51
CA ASP A 72 -5.57 -9.39 9.48
C ASP A 72 -6.10 -7.99 9.12
N ALA A 73 -5.33 -7.20 8.37
CA ALA A 73 -5.72 -5.88 7.88
C ALA A 73 -4.86 -5.40 6.71
N VAL A 74 -5.42 -4.47 5.94
CA VAL A 74 -4.76 -3.74 4.85
C VAL A 74 -4.74 -2.26 5.17
N LEU A 75 -3.55 -1.65 5.12
CA LEU A 75 -3.33 -0.21 5.22
C LEU A 75 -2.96 0.35 3.85
N ILE A 76 -3.70 1.35 3.38
CA ILE A 76 -3.21 2.23 2.32
C ILE A 76 -2.27 3.25 2.97
N GLY A 77 -1.02 3.26 2.53
CA GLY A 77 0.05 4.09 3.11
C GLY A 77 -0.16 5.59 2.93
N GLY A 78 0.74 6.36 3.55
CA GLY A 78 0.76 7.81 3.45
C GLY A 78 1.46 8.31 2.18
N GLY A 79 1.75 9.61 2.15
CA GLY A 79 2.37 10.26 0.99
C GLY A 79 1.38 10.50 -0.15
N PHE A 80 1.86 10.98 -1.30
CA PHE A 80 1.02 11.26 -2.47
C PHE A 80 0.63 9.99 -3.24
N ILE A 81 -0.06 9.08 -2.54
CA ILE A 81 -0.42 7.75 -3.03
C ILE A 81 -1.74 7.74 -3.80
N ILE A 82 -2.66 8.67 -3.51
CA ILE A 82 -3.91 8.77 -4.28
C ILE A 82 -3.62 9.56 -5.53
N ARG A 83 -3.48 8.82 -6.63
CA ARG A 83 -3.15 9.36 -7.94
C ARG A 83 -4.09 8.81 -9.00
N PHE A 84 -4.34 9.65 -9.99
CA PHE A 84 -5.09 9.35 -11.21
C PHE A 84 -4.26 9.63 -12.49
N ASP A 85 -3.06 10.19 -12.34
CA ASP A 85 -2.12 10.45 -13.42
C ASP A 85 -1.12 9.29 -13.59
N LYS A 86 -0.62 9.10 -14.81
CA LYS A 86 0.27 7.98 -15.15
C LYS A 86 1.76 8.26 -14.90
N VAL A 87 2.12 9.39 -14.30
CA VAL A 87 3.53 9.83 -14.19
C VAL A 87 3.91 9.93 -12.72
N ILE A 88 4.18 8.79 -12.10
CA ILE A 88 4.59 8.72 -10.69
C ILE A 88 6.08 9.07 -10.53
N ALA A 89 6.91 8.45 -11.35
CA ALA A 89 8.31 8.75 -11.59
C ALA A 89 8.64 8.30 -13.03
N ALA A 90 9.73 8.81 -13.61
CA ALA A 90 10.19 8.35 -14.91
C ALA A 90 10.41 6.84 -14.88
N ASP A 91 9.85 6.13 -15.86
CA ASP A 91 9.95 4.68 -16.03
C ASP A 91 9.42 3.80 -14.88
N TYR A 92 8.57 4.36 -14.01
CA TYR A 92 7.95 3.60 -12.91
C TYR A 92 6.59 3.03 -13.31
N TYR A 93 6.56 1.75 -13.65
CA TYR A 93 5.40 1.02 -14.16
C TYR A 93 5.17 -0.28 -13.38
N PRO A 94 3.94 -0.80 -13.36
CA PRO A 94 3.66 -2.08 -12.72
C PRO A 94 4.45 -3.24 -13.35
N PRO A 95 4.76 -4.30 -12.57
CA PRO A 95 5.50 -5.47 -13.06
C PRO A 95 4.68 -6.34 -14.03
N ASP A 96 3.35 -6.23 -13.98
CA ASP A 96 2.42 -6.95 -14.83
C ASP A 96 1.51 -5.92 -15.54
N PRO A 97 1.38 -5.97 -16.88
CA PRO A 97 0.45 -5.11 -17.63
C PRO A 97 -1.02 -5.18 -17.16
N GLN A 98 -1.43 -6.25 -16.49
CA GLN A 98 -2.77 -6.40 -15.92
C GLN A 98 -2.98 -5.57 -14.66
N ILE A 99 -1.92 -5.16 -13.97
CA ILE A 99 -2.02 -4.26 -12.82
C ILE A 99 -2.24 -2.84 -13.36
N HIS A 100 -3.42 -2.27 -13.06
CA HIS A 100 -3.75 -0.93 -13.54
C HIS A 100 -2.79 0.13 -12.95
N HIS A 101 -2.39 1.10 -13.76
CA HIS A 101 -1.55 2.22 -13.34
C HIS A 101 -2.30 3.55 -13.51
N PRO A 102 -2.33 4.43 -12.49
CA PRO A 102 -1.62 4.37 -11.21
C PRO A 102 -2.40 3.66 -10.08
N THR A 103 -3.60 3.16 -10.32
CA THR A 103 -4.48 2.72 -9.22
C THR A 103 -4.09 1.37 -8.59
N GLY A 104 -3.12 0.67 -9.17
CA GLY A 104 -2.72 -0.69 -8.79
C GLY A 104 -2.08 -0.84 -7.41
N TYR A 105 -1.58 0.23 -6.81
CA TYR A 105 -1.02 0.20 -5.46
C TYR A 105 -1.92 0.84 -4.40
N TRP A 106 -3.09 1.40 -4.74
CA TRP A 106 -4.02 1.95 -3.74
C TRP A 106 -5.47 1.46 -3.90
N LEU A 107 -6.00 1.42 -5.13
CA LEU A 107 -7.39 1.00 -5.39
C LEU A 107 -7.51 -0.51 -5.49
N SER A 108 -6.62 -1.17 -6.24
CA SER A 108 -6.62 -2.63 -6.34
C SER A 108 -6.52 -3.31 -4.97
N PRO A 109 -5.58 -2.94 -4.07
CA PRO A 109 -5.54 -3.53 -2.72
C PRO A 109 -6.78 -3.19 -1.89
N ALA A 110 -7.37 -1.99 -2.03
CA ALA A 110 -8.60 -1.63 -1.35
C ALA A 110 -9.80 -2.50 -1.79
N LEU A 111 -9.92 -2.76 -3.09
CA LEU A 111 -10.97 -3.63 -3.64
C LEU A 111 -10.74 -5.10 -3.26
N MET A 112 -9.50 -5.58 -3.25
CA MET A 112 -9.17 -6.93 -2.78
C MET A 112 -9.49 -7.11 -1.30
N ALA A 113 -9.16 -6.12 -0.46
CA ALA A 113 -9.51 -6.15 0.96
C ALA A 113 -11.03 -6.26 1.16
N LEU A 114 -11.82 -5.47 0.41
CA LEU A 114 -13.27 -5.55 0.42
C LEU A 114 -13.79 -6.93 -0.02
N GLN A 115 -13.27 -7.47 -1.13
CA GLN A 115 -13.69 -8.76 -1.68
C GLN A 115 -13.43 -9.93 -0.72
N HIS A 116 -12.34 -9.86 0.07
CA HIS A 116 -11.94 -10.91 1.00
C HIS A 116 -12.37 -10.65 2.45
N ASN A 117 -13.20 -9.61 2.70
CA ASN A 117 -13.60 -9.18 4.05
C ASN A 117 -12.43 -8.87 5.00
N VAL A 118 -11.32 -8.38 4.46
CA VAL A 118 -10.16 -7.92 5.24
C VAL A 118 -10.35 -6.43 5.58
N PRO A 119 -10.19 -6.02 6.85
CA PRO A 119 -10.29 -4.62 7.25
C PRO A 119 -9.37 -3.70 6.43
N LEU A 120 -9.94 -2.66 5.81
CA LEU A 120 -9.24 -1.63 5.06
C LEU A 120 -9.07 -0.36 5.91
N ILE A 121 -7.84 0.13 6.05
CA ILE A 121 -7.47 1.29 6.85
C ILE A 121 -6.71 2.29 5.98
N TRP A 122 -6.97 3.58 6.17
CA TRP A 122 -6.29 4.66 5.46
C TRP A 122 -5.31 5.36 6.40
N ASN A 123 -4.00 5.30 6.11
CA ASN A 123 -2.96 5.90 6.94
C ASN A 123 -2.55 7.28 6.40
N ALA A 124 -3.43 8.26 6.57
CA ALA A 124 -3.24 9.64 6.11
C ALA A 124 -2.74 9.76 4.65
N PRO A 125 -3.44 9.15 3.68
CA PRO A 125 -3.05 9.22 2.28
C PRO A 125 -3.19 10.66 1.76
N GLY A 126 -2.18 11.14 1.05
CA GLY A 126 -2.21 12.38 0.29
C GLY A 126 -2.69 12.12 -1.14
N MET A 127 -3.44 13.09 -1.68
CA MET A 127 -3.81 13.12 -3.09
C MET A 127 -2.90 14.11 -3.82
N HIS A 128 -2.26 13.66 -4.90
CA HIS A 128 -1.49 14.57 -5.75
C HIS A 128 -2.44 15.52 -6.48
N CYS A 129 -2.09 16.81 -6.62
CA CYS A 129 -2.90 17.90 -7.20
C CYS A 129 -3.25 17.74 -8.69
N ASN A 130 -3.81 16.59 -9.06
CA ASN A 130 -4.19 16.24 -10.40
C ASN A 130 -5.67 16.53 -10.64
N PRO A 131 -6.08 16.74 -11.90
CA PRO A 131 -7.48 16.75 -12.26
C PRO A 131 -8.17 15.47 -11.78
N ILE A 132 -9.20 15.61 -10.95
CA ILE A 132 -10.06 14.49 -10.57
C ILE A 132 -10.84 14.10 -11.83
N PRO A 133 -10.80 12.82 -12.27
CA PRO A 133 -11.55 12.40 -13.44
C PRO A 133 -13.05 12.66 -13.27
N SER A 134 -13.76 13.00 -14.35
CA SER A 134 -15.19 13.33 -14.29
C SER A 134 -16.05 12.19 -13.74
N TRP A 135 -15.65 10.94 -13.94
CA TRP A 135 -16.33 9.77 -13.38
C TRP A 135 -16.21 9.66 -11.85
N ALA A 136 -15.24 10.35 -11.25
CA ALA A 136 -15.04 10.41 -9.80
C ALA A 136 -15.74 11.63 -9.17
N ALA A 137 -16.38 12.50 -9.96
CA ALA A 137 -17.19 13.58 -9.43
C ALA A 137 -18.38 12.98 -8.67
N PRO A 138 -18.68 13.44 -7.43
CA PRO A 138 -19.90 13.04 -6.77
C PRO A 138 -21.07 13.43 -7.67
N TRP A 139 -22.03 12.51 -7.83
CA TRP A 139 -23.25 12.76 -8.58
C TRP A 139 -23.93 14.02 -8.01
N SER A 140 -23.84 15.14 -8.72
CA SER A 140 -24.74 16.26 -8.52
C SER A 140 -26.07 15.85 -9.13
N GLY A 141 -26.97 15.36 -8.26
CA GLY A 141 -28.38 15.25 -8.61
C GLY A 141 -28.99 16.58 -8.99
#